data_AF-A0A4R3RTA9-F1
#
_entry.id   AF-A0A4R3RTA9-F1
#
_cell.length_a   1.000
_cell.length_b   1.000
_cell.length_c   1.000
_cell.angle_alpha   90.00
_cell.angle_beta   90.00
_cell.angle_gamma   90.00
#
_symmetry.space_group_name_H-M   'P 1'
#
loop_
_entity.id
_entity.type
_entity.pdbx_description
1 polymer ?
#
loop_
_entity_poly.entity_id
_entity_poly.type
_entity_poly.pdbx_seq_one_letter_code
_entity_poly.pdbx_strand_id
1 'polypeptide(L)'
;MTDNRAVLDELIEGARRHLDGLLALRAKMAGERVSEAEDDFAPENLLDASTAAQRFGFSKQTIRRWVKDHSIGFKRGGRLLVSVPRLRRHIGDA
;
A
#
# COMPACT_ATOMS: atom_id res chain seq x y z
N MET A 1 -50.99 -16.58 1.44
CA MET A 1 -49.57 -17.02 1.52
C MET A 1 -48.69 -16.47 0.40
N THR A 2 -49.25 -15.72 -0.56
CA THR A 2 -48.53 -15.07 -1.67
C THR A 2 -47.84 -13.76 -1.28
N ASP A 3 -48.41 -13.00 -0.34
CA ASP A 3 -47.86 -11.70 0.09
C ASP A 3 -46.46 -11.82 0.71
N ASN A 4 -46.23 -12.79 1.61
CA ASN A 4 -44.92 -12.96 2.22
C ASN A 4 -43.84 -13.35 1.21
N ARG A 5 -44.21 -14.03 0.11
CA ARG A 5 -43.24 -14.39 -0.94
C ARG A 5 -42.88 -13.17 -1.79
N ALA A 6 -43.86 -12.37 -2.17
CA ALA A 6 -43.64 -11.12 -2.88
C ALA A 6 -42.79 -10.12 -2.07
N VAL A 7 -43.05 -10.02 -0.76
CA VAL A 7 -42.27 -9.18 0.16
C VAL A 7 -40.82 -9.67 0.29
N LEU A 8 -40.61 -11.00 0.36
CA LEU A 8 -39.26 -11.56 0.39
C LEU A 8 -38.49 -11.30 -0.92
N ASP A 9 -39.16 -11.44 -2.07
CA ASP A 9 -38.56 -11.16 -3.37
C ASP A 9 -38.17 -9.68 -3.50
N GLU A 10 -39.01 -8.77 -3.00
CA GLU A 10 -38.70 -7.32 -2.99
C GLU A 10 -37.50 -6.98 -2.09
N LEU A 11 -37.41 -7.61 -0.91
CA LEU A 11 -36.27 -7.44 -0.01
C LEU A 11 -34.97 -8.00 -0.59
N ILE A 12 -35.02 -9.15 -1.27
CA ILE A 12 -33.87 -9.74 -1.94
C ILE A 12 -33.36 -8.81 -3.05
N GLU A 13 -34.27 -8.25 -3.85
CA GLU A 13 -33.90 -7.30 -4.90
C GLU A 13 -33.37 -5.98 -4.34
N GLY A 14 -33.92 -5.50 -3.23
CA GLY A 14 -33.37 -4.35 -2.49
C GLY A 14 -31.94 -4.60 -2.00
N ALA A 15 -31.69 -5.77 -1.42
CA ALA A 15 -30.36 -6.15 -0.93
C ALA A 15 -29.33 -6.29 -2.07
N ARG A 16 -29.73 -6.84 -3.22
CA ARG A 16 -28.88 -6.95 -4.41
C ARG A 16 -28.46 -5.59 -4.93
N ARG A 17 -29.40 -4.65 -5.09
CA ARG A 17 -29.09 -3.27 -5.51
C ARG A 17 -28.15 -2.57 -4.54
N HIS A 18 -28.32 -2.81 -3.23
CA HIS A 18 -27.43 -2.25 -2.22
C HIS A 18 -26.01 -2.83 -2.34
N LEU A 19 -25.89 -4.13 -2.55
CA LEU A 19 -24.61 -4.80 -2.75
C LEU A 19 -23.91 -4.33 -4.04
N ASP A 20 -24.65 -4.17 -5.13
CA ASP A 20 -24.14 -3.59 -6.37
C ASP A 20 -23.65 -2.15 -6.18
N GLY A 21 -24.39 -1.35 -5.39
CA GLY A 21 -23.98 0.00 -5.00
C GLY A 21 -22.68 0.02 -4.19
N LEU A 22 -22.52 -0.91 -3.24
CA LEU A 22 -21.29 -1.07 -2.46
C LEU A 22 -20.13 -1.55 -3.32
N LEU A 23 -20.36 -2.46 -4.27
CA LEU A 23 -19.35 -2.91 -5.22
C LEU A 23 -18.93 -1.79 -6.18
N ALA A 24 -19.88 -0.99 -6.65
CA ALA A 24 -19.60 0.18 -7.48
C ALA A 24 -18.85 1.26 -6.70
N LEU A 25 -19.21 1.50 -5.44
CA LEU A 25 -18.47 2.40 -4.55
C LEU A 25 -17.05 1.88 -4.31
N ARG A 26 -16.90 0.58 -4.02
CA ARG A 26 -15.59 -0.07 -3.90
C ARG A 26 -14.79 0.04 -5.19
N ALA A 27 -15.41 -0.13 -6.36
CA ALA A 27 -14.76 -0.01 -7.65
C ALA A 27 -14.39 1.45 -7.97
N LYS A 28 -15.19 2.43 -7.56
CA LYS A 28 -14.84 3.85 -7.65
C LYS A 28 -13.68 4.20 -6.72
N MET A 29 -13.71 3.73 -5.47
CA MET A 29 -12.58 3.87 -4.54
C MET A 29 -11.33 3.11 -5.00
N ALA A 30 -11.50 1.99 -5.70
CA ALA A 30 -10.41 1.22 -6.29
C ALA A 30 -9.93 1.79 -7.63
N GLY A 31 -10.76 2.50 -8.38
CA GLY A 31 -10.40 3.21 -9.61
C GLY A 31 -9.81 4.59 -9.35
N GLU A 32 -10.13 5.19 -8.20
CA GLU A 32 -9.47 6.38 -7.64
C GLU A 32 -8.17 6.02 -6.92
N ARG A 33 -8.01 4.77 -6.49
CA ARG A 33 -6.69 4.11 -6.47
C ARG A 33 -6.29 3.80 -7.90
N VAL A 34 -6.02 4.86 -8.67
CA VAL A 34 -4.96 4.78 -9.67
C VAL A 34 -3.82 4.05 -8.98
N SER A 35 -3.25 3.04 -9.65
CA SER A 35 -2.05 2.40 -9.20
C SER A 35 -0.95 3.46 -9.08
N GLU A 36 -0.92 4.14 -7.96
CA GLU A 36 0.28 4.35 -7.21
C GLU A 36 0.89 2.95 -7.00
N ALA A 37 1.57 2.45 -8.02
CA ALA A 37 2.98 2.25 -7.74
C ALA A 37 3.48 3.65 -7.33
N GLU A 38 3.21 4.04 -6.08
CA GLU A 38 3.87 5.13 -5.38
C GLU A 38 5.31 4.94 -5.81
N ASP A 39 5.87 5.90 -6.53
CA ASP A 39 7.26 5.81 -6.91
C ASP A 39 8.00 5.55 -5.59
N ASP A 40 8.48 4.31 -5.41
CA ASP A 40 9.08 3.87 -4.15
C ASP A 40 10.28 4.78 -3.84
N PHE A 41 10.81 5.46 -4.86
CA PHE A 41 11.90 6.42 -4.83
C PHE A 41 11.46 7.88 -5.00
N ALA A 42 10.17 8.18 -4.84
CA ALA A 42 9.66 9.54 -4.72
C ALA A 42 10.41 10.27 -3.59
N PRO A 43 10.70 11.58 -3.71
CA PRO A 43 11.50 12.31 -2.72
C PRO A 43 11.00 12.19 -1.28
N GLU A 44 9.68 12.16 -1.07
CA GLU A 44 9.04 11.95 0.23
C GLU A 44 9.27 10.55 0.84
N ASN A 45 9.53 9.55 0.01
CA ASN A 45 9.75 8.16 0.41
C ASN A 45 11.21 7.85 0.74
N LEU A 46 12.12 8.82 0.56
CA LEU A 46 13.55 8.63 0.72
C LEU A 46 14.06 9.13 2.07
N LEU A 47 14.78 8.26 2.77
CA LEU A 47 15.57 8.63 3.95
C LEU A 47 17.05 8.42 3.67
N ASP A 48 17.91 9.24 4.27
CA ASP A 48 19.33 8.89 4.29
C ASP A 48 19.56 7.66 5.17
N ALA A 49 20.64 6.93 4.88
CA ALA A 49 20.94 5.69 5.59
C ALA A 49 21.13 5.83 7.11
N SER A 50 21.51 7.01 7.62
CA SER A 50 21.61 7.25 9.06
C SER A 50 20.22 7.39 9.69
N THR A 51 19.35 8.16 9.05
CA THR A 51 17.96 8.33 9.50
C THR A 51 17.18 7.02 9.41
N ALA A 52 17.36 6.25 8.32
CA ALA A 52 16.76 4.92 8.19
C ALA A 52 17.27 3.94 9.27
N ALA A 53 18.57 3.93 9.55
CA ALA A 53 19.15 3.11 10.61
C ALA A 53 18.54 3.44 11.99
N GLN A 54 18.44 4.72 12.33
CA GLN A 54 17.84 5.15 13.60
C GLN A 54 16.35 4.83 13.68
N ARG A 55 15.59 5.11 12.62
CA ARG A 55 14.13 4.95 12.59
C ARG A 55 13.69 3.49 12.65
N PHE A 56 14.41 2.60 11.98
CA PHE A 56 14.07 1.18 11.88
C PHE A 56 14.90 0.30 12.84
N GLY A 57 15.77 0.89 13.66
CA GLY A 57 16.53 0.15 14.67
C GLY A 57 17.62 -0.77 14.12
N PHE A 58 18.09 -0.54 12.89
CA PHE A 58 19.15 -1.35 12.26
C PHE A 58 20.47 -0.60 12.17
N SER A 59 21.59 -1.34 12.12
CA SER A 59 22.89 -0.70 11.91
C SER A 59 23.01 -0.07 10.51
N LYS A 60 23.78 1.03 10.39
CA LYS A 60 24.05 1.66 9.07
C LYS A 60 24.72 0.68 8.09
N GLN A 61 25.51 -0.28 8.58
CA GLN A 61 26.15 -1.31 7.76
C GLN A 61 25.12 -2.29 7.19
N THR A 62 24.13 -2.68 8.00
CA THR A 62 23.01 -3.52 7.57
C THR A 62 22.21 -2.84 6.47
N ILE A 63 21.84 -1.56 6.67
CA ILE A 63 21.14 -0.77 5.66
C ILE A 63 21.96 -0.67 4.36
N ARG A 64 23.26 -0.39 4.45
CA ARG A 64 24.16 -0.36 3.28
C ARG A 64 24.18 -1.68 2.53
N ARG A 65 24.27 -2.81 3.24
CA ARG A 65 24.23 -4.14 2.65
C ARG A 65 22.92 -4.38 1.92
N TRP A 66 21.78 -4.05 2.53
CA TRP A 66 20.48 -4.22 1.88
C TRP A 66 20.30 -3.34 0.65
N VAL A 67 20.79 -2.09 0.66
CA VAL A 67 20.76 -1.25 -0.54
C VAL A 67 21.54 -1.90 -1.69
N LYS A 68 22.69 -2.51 -1.40
CA LYS A 68 23.52 -3.20 -2.39
C LYS A 68 22.86 -4.48 -2.91
N ASP A 69 22.35 -5.30 -1.99
CA ASP A 69 21.97 -6.69 -2.30
C ASP A 69 20.48 -6.84 -2.69
N HIS A 70 19.62 -5.91 -2.26
CA HIS A 70 18.15 -6.01 -2.39
C HIS A 70 17.51 -4.81 -3.09
N SER A 71 18.32 -3.89 -3.64
CA SER A 71 17.83 -2.73 -4.42
C SER A 71 16.76 -1.89 -3.71
N ILE A 72 16.90 -1.71 -2.39
CA ILE A 72 16.00 -0.89 -1.56
C ILE A 72 16.41 0.59 -1.49
N GLY A 73 17.38 1.03 -2.30
CA GLY A 73 17.95 2.37 -2.25
C GLY A 73 18.98 2.63 -3.34
N PHE A 74 19.55 3.83 -3.36
CA PHE A 74 20.61 4.22 -4.29
C PHE A 74 21.48 5.35 -3.73
N LYS A 75 22.63 5.60 -4.37
CA LYS A 75 23.54 6.68 -4.00
C LYS A 75 23.31 7.90 -4.91
N ARG A 76 23.09 9.08 -4.34
CA ARG A 76 22.94 10.36 -5.06
C ARG A 76 23.62 11.50 -4.30
N GLY A 77 24.46 12.28 -4.99
CA GLY A 77 25.17 13.41 -4.37
C GLY A 77 26.03 13.02 -3.16
N GLY A 78 26.65 11.84 -3.19
CA GLY A 78 27.44 11.31 -2.07
C GLY A 78 26.63 10.72 -0.91
N ARG A 79 25.31 10.90 -0.88
CA ARG A 79 24.41 10.36 0.15
C ARG A 79 23.81 9.03 -0.30
N LEU A 80 23.65 8.11 0.66
CA LEU A 80 22.93 6.86 0.43
C LEU A 80 21.47 7.08 0.84
N LEU A 81 20.58 6.99 -0.13
CA LEU A 81 19.14 7.15 0.03
C LEU A 81 18.47 5.79 0.03
N VAL A 82 17.49 5.61 0.91
CA VAL A 82 16.78 4.36 1.16
C VAL A 82 15.29 4.62 1.01
N SER A 83 14.64 3.79 0.20
CA SER A 83 13.18 3.80 0.05
C SER A 83 12.53 3.20 1.28
N VAL A 84 11.68 3.99 1.95
CA VAL A 84 10.90 3.54 3.10
C VAL A 84 9.92 2.41 2.74
N PRO A 85 9.11 2.53 1.66
CA PRO A 85 8.22 1.45 1.25
C PRO A 85 8.95 0.13 0.98
N ARG A 86 10.10 0.18 0.29
CA ARG A 86 10.90 -1.04 0.02
C ARG A 86 11.56 -1.60 1.26
N LEU A 87 12.05 -0.75 2.15
CA LEU A 87 12.64 -1.19 3.41
C LEU A 87 11.59 -1.92 4.27
N ARG A 88 10.38 -1.38 4.37
CA ARG A 88 9.24 -2.03 5.05
C ARG A 88 8.91 -3.40 4.48
N ARG A 89 8.76 -3.49 3.15
CA ARG A 89 8.55 -4.77 2.45
C ARG A 89 9.70 -5.76 2.70
N HIS A 90 10.95 -5.29 2.72
CA HIS A 90 12.14 -6.12 2.95
C HIS A 90 12.19 -6.70 4.37
N ILE A 91 11.77 -5.94 5.39
CA ILE A 91 11.78 -6.39 6.79
C ILE A 91 10.47 -7.08 7.23
N GLY A 92 9.44 -7.10 6.36
CA GLY A 92 8.13 -7.70 6.66
C GLY A 92 7.23 -6.84 7.55
N ASP A 93 7.49 -5.54 7.62
CA ASP A 93 6.68 -4.56 8.36
C ASP A 93 5.65 -3.98 7.37
N ALA A 94 4.44 -4.57 7.36
CA ALA A 94 3.36 -4.25 6.42
C ALA A 94 2.43 -3.15 6.93
#